data_AF-A0A924Q5X4-F1
#
_entry.id   AF-A0A924Q5X4-F1
#
_cell.length_a   1.000
_cell.length_b   1.000
_cell.length_c   1.000
_cell.angle_alpha   90.00
_cell.angle_beta   90.00
_cell.angle_gamma   90.00
#
_symmetry.space_group_name_H-M   'P 1'
#
loop_
_entity.id
_entity.type
_entity.pdbx_description
1 polymer ?
#
loop_
_entity_poly.entity_id
_entity_poly.type
_entity_poly.pdbx_seq_one_letter_code
_entity_poly.pdbx_strand_id
1 'polypeptide(L)' 'KGYLRFIANRRAQQIGLDPLFAQEENPFPWMSEMIDLKKERNFFETRVTEYQTGGALNWE' A
#
# COMPACT_ATOMS: atom_id res chain seq x y z
N LYS A 1 10.50 -19.59 -4.31
CA LYS A 1 11.56 -19.07 -3.40
C LYS A 1 12.15 -17.74 -3.87
N GLY A 2 12.13 -17.45 -5.18
CA GLY A 2 12.55 -16.19 -5.82
C GLY A 2 12.14 -14.89 -5.10
N TYR A 3 10.82 -14.70 -4.99
CA TYR A 3 10.24 -13.48 -4.44
C TYR A 3 10.66 -13.15 -3.00
N LEU A 4 10.82 -14.16 -2.13
CA LEU A 4 11.24 -13.93 -0.73
C LEU A 4 12.64 -13.34 -0.65
N ARG A 5 13.57 -13.82 -1.47
CA ARG A 5 14.96 -13.35 -1.50
C ARG A 5 15.06 -11.95 -2.12
N PHE A 6 14.27 -11.66 -3.15
CA PHE A 6 14.11 -10.32 -3.70
C PHE A 6 13.65 -9.30 -2.63
N ILE A 7 12.61 -9.63 -1.86
CA ILE A 7 12.12 -8.76 -0.78
C ILE A 7 13.14 -8.64 0.36
N ALA A 8 13.84 -9.73 0.71
CA ALA A 8 14.90 -9.70 1.72
C ALA A 8 16.04 -8.75 1.32
N ASN A 9 16.50 -8.83 0.07
CA ASN A 9 17.53 -7.92 -0.46
C ASN A 9 17.05 -6.46 -0.47
N ARG A 10 15.80 -6.19 -0.88
CA ARG A 10 15.21 -4.83 -0.87
C ARG A 10 15.18 -4.25 0.55
N ARG A 11 14.84 -5.05 1.56
CA ARG A 11 14.84 -4.62 2.98
C ARG A 11 16.25 -4.42 3.52
N ALA A 12 17.21 -5.27 3.15
CA ALA A 12 18.61 -5.10 3.52
C ALA A 12 19.18 -3.77 2.98
N GLN A 13 18.89 -3.44 1.72
CA GLN A 13 19.29 -2.16 1.12
C GLN A 13 18.66 -0.95 1.83
N GLN A 14 17.40 -1.04 2.28
CA GLN A 14 16.74 0.04 3.02
C GLN A 14 17.43 0.39 4.35
N ILE A 15 18.15 -0.57 4.94
CA ILE A 15 18.90 -0.39 6.18
C ILE A 15 20.42 -0.25 5.94
N GLY A 16 20.84 -0.09 4.67
CA GLY A 16 22.25 0.11 4.30
C GLY A 16 23.11 -1.15 4.34
N LEU A 17 22.50 -2.34 4.36
CA LEU A 17 23.21 -3.61 4.27
C LEU A 17 23.34 -4.08 2.82
N ASP A 18 24.43 -4.80 2.55
CA ASP A 18 24.65 -5.45 1.26
C ASP A 18 23.61 -6.55 0.98
N PRO A 19 23.29 -6.83 -0.30
CA PRO A 19 22.37 -7.89 -0.68
C PRO A 19 22.84 -9.25 -0.15
N LEU A 20 21.97 -9.93 0.61
CA LEU A 20 22.29 -11.21 1.26
C LEU A 20 22.21 -12.41 0.30
N PHE A 21 21.47 -12.26 -0.79
CA PHE A 21 21.25 -13.31 -1.79
C PHE A 21 21.68 -12.82 -3.17
N ALA A 22 22.21 -13.73 -4.00
CA ALA A 22 22.51 -13.46 -5.40
C ALA A 22 21.30 -12.81 -6.10
N GLN A 23 21.58 -11.87 -7.01
CA GLN A 23 20.67 -10.91 -7.62
C GLN A 23 19.45 -11.58 -8.29
N GLU A 24 18.48 -12.01 -7.48
CA GLU A 24 17.22 -12.57 -7.94
C GLU A 24 16.28 -11.42 -8.30
N GLU A 25 15.85 -11.39 -9.55
CA GLU A 25 14.86 -10.43 -10.05
C GLU A 25 13.46 -10.77 -9.51
N ASN A 26 12.60 -9.75 -9.41
CA ASN A 26 11.23 -9.94 -8.99
C ASN A 26 10.49 -10.85 -9.99
N PRO A 27 10.05 -12.07 -9.59
CA PRO A 27 9.35 -12.98 -10.50
C PRO A 27 7.93 -12.49 -10.86
N PHE A 28 7.42 -11.44 -10.19
CA PHE A 28 6.08 -10.90 -10.40
C PHE A 28 6.13 -9.37 -10.59
N PRO A 29 6.52 -8.88 -11.78
CA PRO A 29 6.59 -7.44 -12.06
C PRO A 29 5.24 -6.73 -11.86
N TRP A 30 4.12 -7.39 -12.20
CA TRP A 30 2.75 -6.90 -12.03
C TRP A 30 2.32 -6.66 -10.57
N MET A 31 2.99 -7.29 -9.60
CA MET A 31 2.65 -7.11 -8.19
C MET A 31 3.13 -5.74 -7.65
N SER A 32 4.16 -5.15 -8.25
CA SER A 32 4.65 -3.81 -7.89
C SER A 32 3.57 -2.75 -8.10
N GLU A 33 2.80 -2.91 -9.18
CA GLU A 33 1.72 -2.00 -9.56
C GLU A 33 0.53 -2.07 -8.59
N MET A 34 0.20 -3.27 -8.10
CA MET A 34 -0.86 -3.45 -7.09
C MET A 34 -0.48 -2.95 -5.69
N ILE A 35 0.82 -2.94 -5.34
CA ILE A 35 1.30 -2.44 -4.04
C ILE A 35 1.38 -0.90 -4.02
N ASP A 36 1.78 -0.29 -5.13
CA ASP A 36 1.82 1.18 -5.30
C ASP A 36 0.43 1.77 -5.58
N LEU A 37 -0.57 0.96 -5.95
CA LEU A 37 -1.96 1.38 -5.93
C LEU A 37 -2.35 1.69 -4.48
N LYS A 38 -2.36 3.00 -4.18
CA LYS A 38 -2.88 3.59 -2.95
C LYS A 38 -4.17 2.85 -2.59
N LYS A 39 -4.18 2.14 -1.46
CA LYS A 39 -5.37 1.43 -0.97
C LYS A 39 -6.48 2.44 -0.79
N GLU A 40 -7.30 2.62 -1.82
CA GLU A 40 -8.54 3.36 -1.75
C GLU A 40 -9.40 2.60 -0.72
N ARG A 41 -9.77 3.31 0.33
CA ARG A 41 -10.45 2.72 1.49
C ARG A 41 -11.77 2.13 1.00
N ASN A 42 -12.00 0.84 1.24
CA ASN A 42 -13.24 0.19 0.82
C ASN A 42 -14.43 0.94 1.42
N PHE A 43 -15.30 1.44 0.54
CA PHE A 43 -16.48 2.24 0.88
C PHE A 43 -17.37 1.58 1.94
N PHE A 44 -17.44 0.24 1.95
CA PHE A 44 -18.25 -0.55 2.88
C PHE A 44 -17.59 -0.85 4.23
N GLU A 45 -16.28 -0.58 4.38
CA GLU A 45 -15.54 -0.89 5.61
C GLU A 45 -15.39 0.32 6.54
N THR A 46 -15.72 1.53 6.06
CA THR A 46 -15.64 2.76 6.86
C THR A 46 -17.03 3.16 7.34
N ARG A 47 -17.27 3.14 8.65
CA ARG A 47 -18.47 3.76 9.22
C ARG A 47 -18.40 5.27 8.95
N VAL A 48 -19.42 5.81 8.32
CA VAL A 48 -19.61 7.26 8.15
C VAL A 48 -19.76 7.88 9.54
N THR A 49 -18.70 8.49 10.07
CA THR A 49 -18.72 9.20 11.36
C THR A 49 -19.19 10.64 11.25
N GLU A 50 -19.39 11.15 10.03
CA GLU A 50 -19.93 12.48 9.79
C GLU A 50 -21.26 12.36 9.06
N TYR A 51 -22.35 12.25 9.81
CA TYR A 51 -23.60 12.80 9.32
C TYR A 51 -23.42 14.33 9.38
N GLN A 52 -23.19 14.97 8.24
CA GLN A 52 -23.47 16.40 8.14
C GLN A 52 -24.97 16.55 8.45
N THR A 53 -25.29 16.98 9.68
CA THR A 53 -26.61 17.53 9.98
C THR A 53 -26.85 18.63 8.97
N GLY A 54 -27.76 18.35 8.03
CA GLY A 54 -28.14 19.27 6.97
C GLY A 54 -28.30 20.66 7.55
N GLY A 55 -27.57 21.62 6.97
CA GLY A 55 -27.57 23.00 7.42
C GLY A 55 -29.01 23.44 7.66
N ALA A 56 -29.24 24.07 8.82
CA ALA A 56 -30.51 24.72 9.09
C ALA A 56 -30.82 25.65 7.91
N LEU A 57 -31.84 25.30 7.12
CA LEU A 57 -32.38 26.18 6.10
C LEU A 57 -32.99 27.36 6.86
N ASN A 58 -32.25 28.46 6.96
CA ASN A 58 -32.79 29.72 7.45
C ASN A 58 -33.54 30.37 6.28
N TRP A 59 -34.87 30.36 6.35
CA TRP A 59 -35.76 31.00 5.39
C TRP A 59 -36.15 32.40 5.89
N GLU A 60 -35.17 33.26 6.12
CA GLU A 60 -35.40 34.72 6.26
C GLU A 60 -35.17 35.43 4.91
#